data_AF-A0A386ULB2-F1
#
_entry.id   AF-A0A386ULB2-F1
#
_cell.length_a   1.000
_cell.length_b   1.000
_cell.length_c   1.000
_cell.angle_alpha   90.00
_cell.angle_beta   90.00
_cell.angle_gamma   90.00
#
_symmetry.space_group_name_H-M   'P 1'
#
loop_
_entity.id
_entity.type
_entity.pdbx_description
1 polymer ?
#
loop_
_entity_poly.entity_id
_entity_poly.type
_entity_poly.pdbx_seq_one_letter_code
_entity_poly.pdbx_strand_id
1 'polypeptide(L)' 'MLLYVFAAGAVAINLFMLGLMGQALGLAALTPQQAVALAVPLGVPAAWLAGRWVRRLLDEAGRG' A
#
# COMPACT_ATOMS: atom_id res chain seq x y z
N MET A 1 -7.97 10.58 -6.31
CA MET A 1 -7.58 11.10 -4.98
C MET A 1 -8.17 10.30 -3.83
N LEU A 2 -9.46 9.92 -3.84
CA LEU A 2 -10.07 9.19 -2.72
C LEU A 2 -9.37 7.87 -2.38
N LEU A 3 -9.06 7.01 -3.36
CA LEU A 3 -8.36 5.74 -3.09
C LEU A 3 -6.88 5.93 -2.71
N TYR A 4 -6.25 7.04 -3.10
CA TYR A 4 -4.82 7.25 -2.85
C TYR A 4 -4.52 7.39 -1.37
N VAL A 5 -5.31 8.15 -0.61
CA VAL A 5 -5.06 8.32 0.84
C VAL A 5 -5.16 7.00 1.59
N PHE A 6 -6.14 6.16 1.23
CA PHE A 6 -6.29 4.82 1.82
C PHE A 6 -5.16 3.88 1.39
N ALA A 7 -4.81 3.87 0.10
CA ALA A 7 -3.73 3.04 -0.41
C ALA A 7 -2.37 3.44 0.19
N ALA A 8 -2.05 4.74 0.27
CA ALA A 8 -0.84 5.23 0.91
C ALA A 8 -0.79 4.87 2.40
N GLY A 9 -1.90 5.02 3.13
CA GLY A 9 -1.99 4.59 4.54
C GLY A 9 -1.75 3.09 4.71
N ALA A 10 -2.37 2.26 3.87
CA ALA A 10 -2.16 0.82 3.86
C ALA A 10 -0.70 0.46 3.55
N VAL A 11 -0.09 1.10 2.55
CA VAL A 11 1.32 0.89 2.21
C VAL A 11 2.23 1.27 3.39
N ALA A 12 1.98 2.41 4.05
CA ALA A 12 2.78 2.86 5.20
C ALA A 12 2.76 1.83 6.34
N ILE A 13 1.58 1.32 6.70
CA ILE A 13 1.43 0.31 7.76
C ILE A 13 2.14 -0.98 7.37
N ASN A 14 1.95 -1.46 6.13
CA ASN A 14 2.59 -2.69 5.66
C ASN A 14 4.13 -2.55 5.61
N LEU A 15 4.66 -1.41 5.17
CA LEU A 15 6.11 -1.16 5.17
C LEU A 15 6.68 -1.11 6.58
N PHE A 16 5.98 -0.49 7.52
CA PHE A 16 6.40 -0.45 8.91
C PHE A 16 6.42 -1.85 9.53
N MET A 17 5.33 -2.61 9.36
CA MET A 17 5.24 -4.00 9.84
C MET A 17 6.31 -4.88 9.19
N LEU A 18 6.54 -4.74 7.88
CA LEU A 18 7.61 -5.45 7.17
C LEU A 18 9.00 -5.09 7.73
N GLY A 19 9.23 -3.83 8.08
CA GLY A 19 10.43 -3.38 8.77
C GLY A 19 10.64 -4.04 10.13
N LEU A 20 9.57 -4.20 10.91
CA LEU A 20 9.58 -4.92 12.18
C LEU A 20 9.87 -6.42 11.98
N MET A 21 9.23 -7.05 10.98
CA MET A 21 9.49 -8.46 10.65
C MET A 21 10.93 -8.68 10.16
N GLY A 22 11.47 -7.74 9.39
CA GLY A 22 12.85 -7.76 8.92
C GLY A 22 13.89 -7.78 10.05
N GLN A 23 13.53 -7.34 11.27
CA GLN A 23 14.39 -7.48 12.44
C GLN A 23 14.77 -8.94 12.72
N ALA A 24 13.88 -9.89 12.46
CA ALA A 24 14.15 -11.31 12.63
C ALA A 24 15.27 -11.82 11.70
N LEU A 25 15.54 -11.10 10.61
CA LEU A 25 16.60 -11.39 9.64
C LEU A 25 17.86 -10.53 9.87
N GLY A 26 17.91 -9.75 10.95
CA GLY A 26 19.02 -8.84 11.26
C GLY A 26 19.05 -7.53 10.46
N LEU A 27 17.98 -7.20 9.72
CA LEU A 27 17.84 -5.90 9.06
C LEU A 27 17.62 -4.80 10.10
N ALA A 28 17.79 -3.53 9.74
CA ALA A 28 17.44 -2.40 10.60
C ALA A 28 15.93 -2.09 10.54
N ALA A 29 15.37 -1.62 11.67
CA ALA A 29 13.95 -1.33 11.74
C ALA A 29 13.62 -0.07 10.94
N LEU A 30 12.54 -0.13 10.18
CA LEU A 30 12.04 1.01 9.42
C LEU A 30 11.31 1.96 10.38
N THR A 31 11.74 3.21 10.47
CA THR A 31 11.08 4.18 11.37
C THR A 31 9.69 4.54 10.85
N PRO A 32 8.75 4.97 11.72
CA PRO A 32 7.43 5.42 11.28
C PRO A 32 7.50 6.52 10.21
N GLN A 33 8.46 7.44 10.33
CA GLN A 33 8.68 8.54 9.40
C GLN A 33 9.18 8.02 8.04
N GLN A 34 10.11 7.06 8.04
CA GLN A 34 10.59 6.44 6.80
C GLN A 34 9.47 5.66 6.10
N ALA A 35 8.64 4.93 6.86
CA ALA A 35 7.52 4.18 6.31
C ALA A 35 6.51 5.09 5.61
N VAL A 36 6.15 6.22 6.24
CA VAL A 36 5.28 7.23 5.63
C VAL A 36 5.94 7.87 4.41
N ALA A 37 7.21 8.24 4.50
CA ALA A 37 7.94 8.88 3.39
C ALA A 37 8.00 7.97 2.15
N LEU A 38 8.23 6.66 2.33
CA LEU A 38 8.20 5.67 1.25
C LEU A 38 6.78 5.42 0.73
N ALA A 39 5.78 5.47 1.61
CA ALA A 39 4.39 5.24 1.24
C ALA A 39 3.79 6.35 0.37
N VAL A 40 4.31 7.59 0.43
CA VAL A 40 3.87 8.69 -0.45
C VAL A 40 4.04 8.33 -1.93
N PRO A 41 5.26 8.04 -2.44
CA PRO A 41 5.42 7.63 -3.84
C PRO A 41 4.84 6.25 -4.13
N LEU A 42 4.95 5.28 -3.21
CA LEU A 42 4.45 3.91 -3.41
C LEU A 42 2.92 3.81 -3.36
N GLY A 43 2.25 4.76 -2.71
CA GLY A 43 0.80 4.86 -2.67
C GLY A 43 0.18 5.11 -4.04
N VAL A 44 0.91 5.75 -4.96
CA VAL A 44 0.44 6.01 -6.34
C VAL A 44 0.24 4.72 -7.14
N PRO A 45 1.25 3.85 -7.33
CA PRO A 45 1.05 2.58 -8.02
C PRO A 45 0.09 1.66 -7.26
N ALA A 46 0.10 1.66 -5.92
CA ALA A 46 -0.86 0.88 -5.13
C ALA A 46 -2.31 1.32 -5.38
N ALA A 47 -2.57 2.63 -5.40
CA ALA A 47 -3.90 3.18 -5.69
C ALA A 47 -4.34 2.88 -7.13
N TRP A 48 -3.42 2.91 -8.09
CA TRP A 48 -3.71 2.56 -9.47
C TRP A 48 -4.08 1.07 -9.61
N LEU A 49 -3.31 0.17 -9.00
CA LEU A 49 -3.59 -1.26 -8.99
C LEU A 49 -4.93 -1.56 -8.31
N ALA A 50 -5.20 -0.94 -7.15
CA ALA A 50 -6.46 -1.08 -6.45
C ALA A 50 -7.64 -0.57 -7.29
N GLY A 51 -7.51 0.59 -7.93
CA GLY A 51 -8.53 1.14 -8.83
C GLY A 51 -8.79 0.24 -10.04
N ARG A 52 -7.74 -0.31 -10.65
CA ARG A 52 -7.85 -1.26 -11.77
C ARG A 52 -8.56 -2.55 -11.33
N TRP A 53 -8.26 -3.04 -10.13
CA TRP A 53 -8.91 -4.22 -9.57
C TRP A 53 -10.40 -3.98 -9.31
N VAL A 54 -10.75 -2.87 -8.65
CA VAL A 54 -12.17 -2.49 -8.43
C VAL A 54 -12.92 -2.34 -9.76
N ARG A 55 -12.32 -1.68 -10.76
CA ARG A 55 -12.90 -1.54 -12.09
C ARG A 55 -13.21 -2.90 -12.72
N ARG A 56 -12.27 -3.84 -12.65
CA ARG A 56 -12.46 -5.20 -13.16
C ARG A 56 -13.61 -5.91 -12.46
N LEU A 57 -13.72 -5.80 -11.13
CA LEU A 57 -14.83 -6.39 -10.38
C LEU A 57 -16.20 -5.82 -10.78
N LEU A 58 -16.28 -4.52 -11.02
CA LEU A 58 -17.51 -3.87 -11.49
C LEU A 58 -17.88 -4.36 -12.91
N ASP A 59 -16.89 -4.47 -13.79
CA ASP A 59 -17.09 -5.00 -15.15
C ASP A 59 -17.50 -6.48 -15.13
N GLU A 60 -17.04 -7.27 -14.15
CA GLU A 60 -17.46 -8.67 -13.95
C GLU A 60 -18.91 -8.76 -13.41
N ALA A 61 -19.26 -7.89 -12.44
CA ALA A 61 -20.61 -7.86 -11.87
C ALA A 61 -21.69 -7.43 -12.87
N GLY A 62 -21.38 -6.51 -13.80
CA GLY A 62 -22.33 -6.05 -14.81
C GLY A 62 -22.58 -7.02 -15.97
N ARG A 63 -21.86 -8.16 -16.01
CA ARG A 63 -22.01 -9.20 -17.05
C ARG A 63 -22.89 -10.39 -16.61
N GLY A 64 -23.36 -10.41 -15.37
CA GLY A 64 -24.33 -11.38 -14.84
C GLY A 64 -25.70 -10.74 -14.69
#